data_AF-A0A958XWW7-F1
#
_entry.id   AF-A0A958XWW7-F1
#
_cell.length_a   1.000
_cell.length_b   1.000
_cell.length_c   1.000
_cell.angle_alpha   90.00
_cell.angle_beta   90.00
_cell.angle_gamma   90.00
#
_symmetry.space_group_name_H-M   'P 1'
#
loop_
_entity.id
_entity.type
_entity.pdbx_description
1 polymer ?
#
loop_
_entity_poly.entity_id
_entity_poly.type
_entity_poly.pdbx_seq_one_letter_code
_entity_poly.pdbx_strand_id
1 'polypeptide(L)'
;MKKTIPFLLPILFLCGVFHAAGQIAVTGYNHVALSVKDIDASARFYREILGLEPIAVPENLKAIRSWFRIAPGQELHLLAGRSFPVTNNDPNAAHFSLTIPDADPVEAFLKEKGLPYLRQQRFDGAWQIYISDPDGYFIELNEPKVAWEPLLNGKDLAGWDTYLGPQFPENGEDRAGMKPIGLNKDPRQTFSVVTEDGAPALRISGEQFGGISTQQEFENYHLQLQFKWGKMKWHPRKDAKMDSGVLYHANGEHGADWGFWMQSQEFQIQEGDCGDYWGVAGGVFDIAAVKSGDSDWTYAPDGEMQTFQDKTPTGRHCARLENREKPAGEWNTIDLFCVGDTAVHVVNGKVVMILHHSRHQGENGPEPLTK
;
A
#
# COMPACT_ATOMS: atom_id res chain seq x y z
N MET A 1 -45.05 -15.99 -53.11
CA MET A 1 -44.53 -14.72 -52.56
C MET A 1 -43.10 -14.95 -52.09
N LYS A 2 -42.13 -14.31 -52.76
CA LYS A 2 -40.70 -14.39 -52.44
C LYS A 2 -40.42 -13.59 -51.16
N LYS A 3 -39.77 -14.20 -50.16
CA LYS A 3 -39.13 -13.48 -49.05
C LYS A 3 -37.65 -13.83 -49.04
N THR A 4 -36.86 -12.91 -49.56
CA THR A 4 -35.40 -12.87 -49.50
C THR A 4 -34.97 -12.48 -48.08
N ILE A 5 -34.14 -13.31 -47.46
CA ILE A 5 -33.42 -13.02 -46.21
C ILE A 5 -32.00 -12.59 -46.62
N PRO A 6 -31.47 -11.43 -46.21
CA PRO A 6 -30.09 -11.08 -46.50
C PRO A 6 -29.18 -11.79 -45.50
N PHE A 7 -28.25 -12.59 -46.03
CA PHE A 7 -27.11 -13.12 -45.27
C PHE A 7 -26.11 -11.97 -45.07
N LEU A 8 -25.90 -11.53 -43.83
CA LEU A 8 -24.76 -10.70 -43.46
C LEU A 8 -23.52 -11.60 -43.39
N LEU A 9 -22.53 -11.32 -44.24
CA LEU A 9 -21.21 -11.93 -44.18
C LEU A 9 -20.43 -11.28 -43.02
N PRO A 10 -19.95 -12.01 -42.00
CA PRO A 10 -19.06 -11.42 -41.01
C PRO A 10 -17.68 -11.28 -41.66
N ILE A 11 -17.22 -10.04 -41.80
CA ILE A 11 -15.82 -9.75 -42.14
C ILE A 11 -15.00 -10.13 -40.91
N LEU A 12 -14.42 -11.34 -40.92
CA LEU A 12 -13.36 -11.70 -39.99
C LEU A 12 -12.16 -10.82 -40.30
N PHE A 13 -11.88 -9.83 -39.45
CA PHE A 13 -10.57 -9.20 -39.39
C PHE A 13 -9.58 -10.25 -38.88
N LEU A 14 -8.96 -10.98 -39.81
CA LEU A 14 -7.76 -11.76 -39.52
C LEU A 14 -6.63 -10.73 -39.31
N CYS A 15 -6.47 -10.23 -38.07
CA CYS A 15 -5.23 -9.59 -37.65
C CYS A 15 -4.15 -10.67 -37.58
N GLY A 16 -3.60 -11.02 -38.73
CA GLY A 16 -2.33 -11.75 -38.82
C GLY A 16 -1.23 -10.82 -38.33
N VAL A 17 -0.89 -10.92 -37.05
CA VAL A 17 0.34 -10.32 -36.54
C VAL A 17 1.49 -11.19 -37.06
N PHE A 18 2.03 -10.81 -38.22
CA PHE A 18 3.33 -11.28 -38.66
C PHE A 18 4.37 -10.76 -37.66
N HIS A 19 4.83 -11.61 -36.73
CA HIS A 19 6.07 -11.34 -36.03
C HIS A 19 7.21 -11.51 -37.03
N ALA A 20 7.87 -10.41 -37.37
CA ALA A 20 9.15 -10.45 -38.06
C ALA A 20 10.15 -11.18 -37.15
N ALA A 21 10.46 -12.44 -37.46
CA ALA A 21 11.43 -13.24 -36.72
C ALA A 21 12.86 -12.77 -37.04
N GLY A 22 13.27 -11.66 -36.42
CA GLY A 22 14.66 -11.17 -36.43
C GLY A 22 15.43 -11.44 -35.14
N GLN A 23 14.76 -11.95 -34.09
CA GLN A 23 15.33 -12.13 -32.76
C GLN A 23 14.77 -13.38 -32.08
N ILE A 24 15.51 -13.89 -31.09
CA ILE A 24 15.07 -15.01 -30.24
C ILE A 24 13.96 -14.50 -29.30
N ALA A 25 12.79 -15.15 -29.34
CA ALA A 25 11.67 -14.83 -28.46
C ALA A 25 11.86 -15.46 -27.07
N VAL A 26 12.53 -14.75 -26.18
CA VAL A 26 12.65 -15.14 -24.77
C VAL A 26 11.36 -14.73 -24.03
N THR A 27 10.67 -15.69 -23.42
CA THR A 27 9.39 -15.47 -22.73
C THR A 27 9.50 -15.40 -21.21
N GLY A 28 10.68 -15.70 -20.65
CA GLY A 28 10.91 -15.64 -19.22
C GLY A 28 12.25 -16.24 -18.81
N TYR A 29 12.56 -16.13 -17.52
CA TYR A 29 13.68 -16.81 -16.88
C TYR A 29 13.25 -18.20 -16.42
N ASN A 30 14.00 -19.25 -16.76
CA ASN A 30 13.61 -20.63 -16.48
C ASN A 30 14.35 -21.23 -15.28
N HIS A 31 15.68 -21.22 -15.28
CA HIS A 31 16.44 -21.72 -14.14
C HIS A 31 17.85 -21.13 -14.07
N VAL A 32 18.44 -21.17 -12.88
CA VAL A 32 19.89 -21.09 -12.65
C VAL A 32 20.44 -22.48 -12.41
N ALA A 33 21.60 -22.79 -12.98
CA ALA A 33 22.31 -24.04 -12.77
C ALA A 33 23.68 -23.77 -12.13
N LEU A 34 23.94 -24.35 -10.96
CA LEU A 34 25.20 -24.22 -10.23
C LEU A 34 25.92 -25.56 -10.19
N SER A 35 27.18 -25.57 -10.58
CA SER A 35 28.03 -26.74 -10.36
C SER A 35 28.56 -26.70 -8.94
N VAL A 36 28.38 -27.76 -8.16
CA VAL A 36 28.73 -27.83 -6.74
C VAL A 36 29.70 -28.97 -6.47
N LYS A 37 30.53 -28.82 -5.44
CA LYS A 37 31.52 -29.83 -5.04
C LYS A 37 30.87 -30.99 -4.28
N ASP A 38 29.93 -30.67 -3.40
CA ASP A 38 29.22 -31.63 -2.55
C ASP A 38 27.70 -31.37 -2.66
N ILE A 39 26.99 -32.29 -3.34
CA ILE A 39 25.55 -32.16 -3.57
C ILE A 39 24.76 -32.11 -2.26
N ASP A 40 25.14 -32.89 -1.26
CA ASP A 40 24.40 -32.97 -0.01
C ASP A 40 24.63 -31.71 0.84
N ALA A 41 25.86 -31.20 0.87
CA ALA A 41 26.18 -29.95 1.56
C ALA A 41 25.43 -28.75 0.96
N SER A 42 25.47 -28.61 -0.37
CA SER A 42 24.78 -27.51 -1.03
C SER A 42 23.27 -27.68 -0.96
N ALA A 43 22.73 -28.90 -1.12
CA ALA A 43 21.29 -29.14 -0.96
C ALA A 43 20.77 -28.79 0.45
N ARG A 44 21.55 -29.10 1.50
CA ARG A 44 21.22 -28.66 2.87
C ARG A 44 21.20 -27.14 2.98
N PHE A 45 22.21 -26.45 2.45
CA PHE A 45 22.25 -24.98 2.48
C PHE A 45 21.01 -24.35 1.82
N TYR A 46 20.72 -24.72 0.57
CA TYR A 46 19.59 -24.14 -0.17
C TYR A 46 18.23 -24.48 0.44
N ARG A 47 18.10 -25.64 1.10
CA ARG A 47 16.88 -26.02 1.82
C ARG A 47 16.73 -25.32 3.17
N GLU A 48 17.79 -25.30 3.98
CA GLU A 48 17.68 -24.97 5.41
C GLU A 48 18.08 -23.52 5.70
N ILE A 49 18.97 -22.94 4.90
CA ILE A 49 19.38 -21.54 5.04
C ILE A 49 18.52 -20.64 4.17
N LEU A 50 18.31 -21.00 2.91
CA LEU A 50 17.46 -20.24 1.99
C LEU A 50 15.98 -20.65 2.00
N GLY A 51 15.63 -21.77 2.63
CA GLY A 51 14.23 -22.20 2.74
C GLY A 51 13.62 -22.68 1.43
N LEU A 52 14.41 -22.99 0.40
CA LEU A 52 13.86 -23.39 -0.90
C LEU A 52 13.25 -24.79 -0.84
N GLU A 53 12.11 -24.97 -1.51
CA GLU A 53 11.43 -26.25 -1.58
C GLU A 53 12.15 -27.19 -2.58
N PRO A 54 12.53 -28.42 -2.19
CA PRO A 54 13.09 -29.39 -3.10
C PRO A 54 12.10 -29.85 -4.18
N ILE A 55 12.59 -30.07 -5.39
CA ILE A 55 11.84 -30.66 -6.50
C ILE A 55 12.34 -32.08 -6.75
N ALA A 56 11.44 -32.97 -7.16
CA ALA A 56 11.80 -34.35 -7.51
C ALA A 56 12.79 -34.41 -8.68
N VAL A 57 13.88 -35.13 -8.46
CA VAL A 57 14.89 -35.46 -9.47
C VAL A 57 14.71 -36.92 -9.89
N PRO A 58 14.87 -37.26 -11.18
CA PRO A 58 14.86 -38.65 -11.64
C PRO A 58 15.80 -39.54 -10.83
N GLU A 59 15.39 -40.76 -10.49
CA GLU A 59 16.10 -41.64 -9.55
C GLU A 59 17.58 -41.83 -9.92
N ASN A 60 17.85 -42.04 -11.21
CA ASN A 60 19.20 -42.25 -11.74
C ASN A 60 20.09 -41.00 -11.70
N LEU A 61 19.54 -39.83 -11.37
CA LEU A 61 20.26 -38.56 -11.30
C LEU A 61 20.43 -38.03 -9.88
N LYS A 62 19.71 -38.56 -8.89
CA LYS A 62 19.73 -38.06 -7.50
C LYS A 62 21.12 -38.02 -6.87
N ALA A 63 22.02 -38.92 -7.29
CA ALA A 63 23.40 -38.94 -6.79
C ALA A 63 24.25 -37.74 -7.25
N ILE A 64 23.84 -37.03 -8.32
CA ILE A 64 24.62 -35.98 -8.97
C ILE A 64 23.81 -34.69 -9.25
N ARG A 65 22.56 -34.65 -8.81
CA ARG A 65 21.61 -33.55 -9.05
C ARG A 65 20.76 -33.33 -7.81
N SER A 66 20.50 -32.06 -7.50
CA SER A 66 19.46 -31.65 -6.56
C SER A 66 18.78 -30.38 -7.07
N TRP A 67 17.46 -30.34 -7.09
CA TRP A 67 16.68 -29.25 -7.71
C TRP A 67 15.77 -28.59 -6.68
N PHE A 68 15.55 -27.29 -6.84
CA PHE A 68 14.76 -26.48 -5.92
C PHE A 68 13.85 -25.52 -6.67
N ARG A 69 12.68 -25.26 -6.10
CA ARG A 69 11.72 -24.26 -6.59
C ARG A 69 12.11 -22.89 -6.04
N ILE A 70 12.30 -21.92 -6.92
CA ILE A 70 12.49 -20.51 -6.56
C ILE A 70 11.13 -19.79 -6.58
N ALA A 71 10.42 -19.90 -7.71
CA ALA A 71 9.12 -19.28 -7.95
C ALA A 71 8.34 -20.11 -8.98
N PRO A 72 7.06 -19.79 -9.30
CA PRO A 72 6.33 -20.50 -10.34
C PRO A 72 7.09 -20.52 -11.68
N GLY A 73 7.48 -21.72 -12.13
CA GLY A 73 8.25 -21.92 -13.36
C GLY A 73 9.72 -21.51 -13.31
N GLN A 74 10.26 -21.22 -12.12
CA GLN A 74 11.66 -20.84 -11.89
C GLN A 74 12.35 -21.78 -10.92
N GLU A 75 13.50 -22.32 -11.32
CA GLU A 75 14.19 -23.37 -10.57
C GLU A 75 15.66 -23.06 -10.32
N LEU A 76 16.21 -23.65 -9.26
CA LEU A 76 17.64 -23.78 -9.01
C LEU A 76 18.04 -25.23 -9.22
N HIS A 77 19.00 -25.47 -10.11
CA HIS A 77 19.57 -26.79 -10.33
C HIS A 77 20.98 -26.85 -9.76
N LEU A 78 21.25 -27.82 -8.88
CA LEU A 78 22.59 -28.16 -8.41
C LEU A 78 23.13 -29.35 -9.20
N LEU A 79 24.38 -29.25 -9.63
CA LEU A 79 25.05 -30.21 -10.51
C LEU A 79 26.38 -30.63 -9.89
N ALA A 80 26.54 -31.91 -9.56
CA ALA A 80 27.83 -32.39 -9.07
C ALA A 80 28.92 -32.21 -10.13
N GLY A 81 30.14 -31.95 -9.68
CA GLY A 81 31.33 -31.96 -10.55
C GLY A 81 32.28 -30.78 -10.36
N ARG A 82 32.00 -29.86 -9.43
CA ARG A 82 32.90 -28.75 -9.15
C ARG A 82 34.13 -29.25 -8.39
N SER A 83 35.32 -28.87 -8.85
CA SER A 83 36.60 -29.26 -8.23
C SER A 83 37.36 -28.10 -7.60
N PHE A 84 37.02 -26.85 -7.93
CA PHE A 84 37.66 -25.63 -7.44
C PHE A 84 36.63 -24.70 -6.82
N PRO A 85 36.97 -23.91 -5.78
CA PRO A 85 36.03 -22.94 -5.20
C PRO A 85 35.61 -21.88 -6.23
N VAL A 86 34.48 -21.21 -5.98
CA VAL A 86 34.11 -19.97 -6.68
C VAL A 86 35.00 -18.85 -6.13
N THR A 87 35.71 -18.14 -7.01
CA THR A 87 36.72 -17.13 -6.62
C THR A 87 36.35 -15.70 -7.01
N ASN A 88 35.22 -15.52 -7.70
CA ASN A 88 34.66 -14.21 -8.05
C ASN A 88 33.50 -13.84 -7.11
N ASN A 89 33.63 -14.19 -5.84
CA ASN A 89 32.72 -13.83 -4.76
C ASN A 89 32.96 -12.38 -4.32
N ASP A 90 32.64 -11.44 -5.20
CA ASP A 90 32.57 -10.00 -4.93
C ASP A 90 31.13 -9.50 -5.19
N PRO A 91 30.54 -8.62 -4.34
CA PRO A 91 29.20 -8.08 -4.59
C PRO A 91 29.05 -7.37 -5.95
N ASN A 92 30.16 -6.90 -6.53
CA ASN A 92 30.21 -6.26 -7.85
C ASN A 92 30.60 -7.24 -8.98
N ALA A 93 30.79 -8.52 -8.68
CA ALA A 93 31.08 -9.57 -9.65
C ALA A 93 29.84 -10.46 -9.90
N ALA A 94 30.05 -11.68 -10.39
CA ALA A 94 28.95 -12.55 -10.78
C ALA A 94 28.21 -13.09 -9.55
N HIS A 95 26.91 -12.85 -9.51
CA HIS A 95 25.97 -13.37 -8.52
C HIS A 95 24.65 -13.67 -9.22
N PHE A 96 23.76 -14.38 -8.53
CA PHE A 96 22.35 -14.41 -8.88
C PHE A 96 21.54 -13.85 -7.71
N SER A 97 20.39 -13.28 -8.05
CA SER A 97 19.61 -12.47 -7.14
C SER A 97 18.25 -13.10 -6.90
N LEU A 98 17.79 -13.05 -5.66
CA LEU A 98 16.49 -13.54 -5.20
C LEU A 98 15.76 -12.42 -4.47
N THR A 99 14.44 -12.37 -4.60
CA THR A 99 13.62 -11.40 -3.86
C THR A 99 13.29 -11.95 -2.47
N ILE A 100 13.53 -11.15 -1.44
CA ILE A 100 13.06 -11.33 -0.07
C ILE A 100 12.03 -10.25 0.26
N PRO A 101 11.08 -10.51 1.16
CA PRO A 101 10.08 -9.50 1.52
C PRO A 101 10.67 -8.35 2.34
N ASP A 102 11.61 -8.66 3.24
CA ASP A 102 12.17 -7.74 4.23
C ASP A 102 13.59 -8.22 4.62
N ALA A 103 14.56 -7.30 4.68
CA ALA A 103 15.94 -7.60 5.05
C ALA A 103 16.17 -7.81 6.56
N ASP A 104 15.36 -7.22 7.44
CA ASP A 104 15.57 -7.26 8.90
C ASP A 104 15.44 -8.68 9.48
N PRO A 105 14.37 -9.46 9.19
CA PRO A 105 14.27 -10.84 9.67
C PRO A 105 15.37 -11.75 9.11
N VAL A 106 15.78 -11.51 7.86
CA VAL A 106 16.86 -12.28 7.22
C VAL A 106 18.19 -12.00 7.92
N GLU A 107 18.51 -10.74 8.20
CA GLU A 107 19.72 -10.37 8.93
C GLU A 107 19.74 -10.98 10.34
N ALA A 108 18.61 -10.93 11.06
CA ALA A 108 18.49 -11.52 12.39
C ALA A 108 18.75 -13.03 12.37
N PHE A 109 18.19 -13.75 11.40
CA PHE A 109 18.42 -15.18 11.20
C PHE A 109 19.89 -15.49 10.90
N LEU A 110 20.54 -14.73 10.00
CA LEU A 110 21.95 -14.92 9.67
C LEU A 110 22.86 -14.67 10.88
N LYS A 111 22.56 -13.66 11.70
CA LYS A 111 23.24 -13.39 12.98
C LYS A 111 23.08 -14.56 13.95
N GLU A 112 21.86 -15.08 14.11
CA GLU A 112 21.58 -16.23 14.99
C GLU A 112 22.39 -17.48 14.57
N LYS A 113 22.50 -17.73 13.25
CA LYS A 113 23.26 -18.86 12.70
C LYS A 113 24.77 -18.62 12.63
N GLY A 114 25.25 -17.42 12.97
CA GLY A 114 26.66 -17.06 12.85
C GLY A 114 27.17 -17.09 11.41
N LEU A 115 26.31 -16.83 10.43
CA LEU A 115 26.65 -16.86 9.01
C LEU A 115 27.18 -15.49 8.57
N PRO A 116 28.25 -15.43 7.77
CA PRO A 116 28.76 -14.18 7.23
C PRO A 116 27.81 -13.63 6.17
N TYR A 117 27.61 -12.31 6.19
CA TYR A 117 26.81 -11.60 5.19
C TYR A 117 27.31 -10.17 5.03
N LEU A 118 26.93 -9.54 3.92
CA LEU A 118 27.07 -8.10 3.70
C LEU A 118 25.68 -7.50 3.50
N ARG A 119 25.29 -6.54 4.32
CA ARG A 119 24.06 -5.76 4.13
C ARG A 119 24.40 -4.38 3.59
N GLN A 120 23.68 -3.93 2.57
CA GLN A 120 23.81 -2.58 2.04
C GLN A 120 22.46 -2.02 1.59
N GLN A 121 22.31 -0.69 1.65
CA GLN A 121 21.15 0.00 1.11
C GLN A 121 21.44 0.40 -0.34
N ARG A 122 20.49 0.12 -1.23
CA ARG A 122 20.55 0.52 -2.63
C ARG A 122 20.26 2.02 -2.77
N PHE A 123 20.58 2.56 -3.94
CA PHE A 123 20.29 3.96 -4.26
C PHE A 123 18.79 4.30 -4.23
N ASP A 124 17.91 3.30 -4.39
CA ASP A 124 16.46 3.43 -4.36
C ASP A 124 15.86 3.16 -2.98
N GLY A 125 16.69 3.06 -1.93
CA GLY A 125 16.26 2.92 -0.54
C GLY A 125 15.97 1.48 -0.09
N ALA A 126 15.80 0.53 -1.03
CA ALA A 126 15.62 -0.88 -0.73
C ALA A 126 16.91 -1.50 -0.13
N TRP A 127 16.76 -2.44 0.79
CA TRP A 127 17.88 -3.20 1.33
C TRP A 127 18.23 -4.40 0.46
N GLN A 128 19.51 -4.74 0.47
CA GLN A 128 20.02 -5.99 -0.08
C GLN A 128 21.06 -6.63 0.84
N ILE A 129 21.06 -7.95 0.87
CA ILE A 129 21.96 -8.77 1.67
C ILE A 129 22.68 -9.76 0.75
N TYR A 130 24.01 -9.83 0.81
CA TYR A 130 24.80 -10.85 0.13
C TYR A 130 25.21 -11.94 1.11
N ILE A 131 25.02 -13.19 0.70
CA ILE A 131 25.52 -14.37 1.41
C ILE A 131 26.27 -15.28 0.43
N SER A 132 27.20 -16.08 0.94
CA SER A 132 27.89 -17.11 0.14
C SER A 132 27.35 -18.49 0.43
N ASP A 133 27.18 -19.30 -0.61
CA ASP A 133 26.93 -20.74 -0.48
C ASP A 133 28.23 -21.51 -0.11
N PRO A 134 28.15 -22.83 0.14
CA PRO A 134 29.33 -23.64 0.52
C PRO A 134 30.46 -23.69 -0.52
N ASP A 135 30.15 -23.48 -1.80
CA ASP A 135 31.13 -23.46 -2.88
C ASP A 135 31.67 -22.04 -3.16
N GLY A 136 31.08 -21.01 -2.54
CA GLY A 136 31.44 -19.60 -2.65
C GLY A 136 30.61 -18.80 -3.66
N TYR A 137 29.52 -19.35 -4.18
CA TYR A 137 28.59 -18.58 -5.02
C TYR A 137 27.98 -17.45 -4.20
N PHE A 138 28.08 -16.21 -4.70
CA PHE A 138 27.37 -15.11 -4.08
C PHE A 138 25.91 -15.09 -4.51
N ILE A 139 25.07 -14.93 -3.49
CA ILE A 139 23.62 -14.87 -3.60
C ILE A 139 23.22 -13.51 -3.04
N GLU A 140 22.58 -12.72 -3.88
CA GLU A 140 22.04 -11.42 -3.51
C GLU A 140 20.56 -11.60 -3.13
N LEU A 141 20.19 -11.17 -1.93
CA LEU A 141 18.82 -11.17 -1.43
C LEU A 141 18.33 -9.73 -1.42
N ASN A 142 17.33 -9.41 -2.25
CA ASN A 142 16.82 -8.05 -2.43
C ASN A 142 15.42 -7.88 -1.89
N GLU A 143 15.18 -6.81 -1.16
CA GLU A 143 13.82 -6.29 -1.03
C GLU A 143 13.25 -5.92 -2.41
N PRO A 144 11.92 -6.03 -2.58
CA PRO A 144 11.29 -5.58 -3.81
C PRO A 144 11.59 -4.11 -4.05
N LYS A 145 11.79 -3.76 -5.32
CA LYS A 145 11.80 -2.36 -5.76
C LYS A 145 10.37 -1.81 -5.67
N VAL A 146 9.99 -1.22 -4.55
CA VAL A 146 8.70 -0.52 -4.46
C VAL A 146 8.89 0.87 -5.04
N ALA A 147 8.57 1.02 -6.33
CA ALA A 147 8.54 2.35 -6.95
C ALA A 147 7.30 3.10 -6.45
N TRP A 148 7.49 4.34 -6.00
CA TRP A 148 6.39 5.25 -5.72
C TRP A 148 5.60 5.54 -6.99
N GLU A 149 4.29 5.35 -6.94
CA GLU A 149 3.36 5.78 -7.98
C GLU A 149 2.72 7.11 -7.57
N PRO A 150 2.95 8.21 -8.33
CA PRO A 150 2.30 9.47 -8.05
C PRO A 150 0.79 9.39 -8.33
N LEU A 151 -0.04 9.57 -7.30
CA LEU A 151 -1.49 9.69 -7.48
C LEU A 151 -1.90 11.04 -8.10
N LEU A 152 -1.10 12.10 -7.89
CA LEU A 152 -1.29 13.40 -8.52
C LEU A 152 -0.37 13.55 -9.72
N ASN A 153 -0.95 13.78 -10.91
CA ASN A 153 -0.18 13.94 -12.15
C ASN A 153 0.49 15.32 -12.30
N GLY A 154 0.21 16.24 -11.37
CA GLY A 154 0.77 17.59 -11.30
C GLY A 154 0.21 18.61 -12.31
N LYS A 155 -0.83 18.25 -13.07
CA LYS A 155 -1.45 19.09 -14.11
C LYS A 155 -2.93 19.33 -13.87
N ASP A 156 -3.67 18.27 -13.58
CA ASP A 156 -5.11 18.29 -13.42
C ASP A 156 -5.57 17.15 -12.48
N LEU A 157 -6.88 16.97 -12.35
CA LEU A 157 -7.49 15.95 -11.50
C LEU A 157 -7.82 14.66 -12.26
N ALA A 158 -7.19 14.38 -13.41
CA ALA A 158 -7.41 13.11 -14.10
C ALA A 158 -7.03 11.93 -13.17
N GLY A 159 -7.90 10.93 -13.08
CA GLY A 159 -7.78 9.81 -12.15
C GLY A 159 -8.47 10.05 -10.79
N TRP A 160 -9.10 11.21 -10.59
CA TRP A 160 -9.82 11.55 -9.38
C TRP A 160 -11.27 11.95 -9.67
N ASP A 161 -12.18 11.54 -8.79
CA ASP A 161 -13.55 12.02 -8.76
C ASP A 161 -13.72 13.04 -7.64
N THR A 162 -14.45 14.12 -7.91
CA THR A 162 -14.82 15.14 -6.91
C THR A 162 -16.27 14.97 -6.52
N TYR A 163 -16.61 15.18 -5.25
CA TYR A 163 -17.99 15.19 -4.81
C TYR A 163 -18.21 16.36 -3.87
N LEU A 164 -19.22 17.18 -4.17
CA LEU A 164 -19.65 18.27 -3.32
C LEU A 164 -21.04 17.97 -2.74
N GLY A 165 -21.15 18.00 -1.42
CA GLY A 165 -22.42 17.76 -0.74
C GLY A 165 -23.36 18.96 -0.73
N PRO A 166 -24.42 18.93 0.09
CA PRO A 166 -25.35 20.04 0.21
C PRO A 166 -24.67 21.30 0.74
N GLN A 167 -24.95 22.45 0.13
CA GLN A 167 -24.43 23.74 0.60
C GLN A 167 -25.00 24.10 1.96
N PHE A 168 -24.18 24.70 2.83
CA PHE A 168 -24.69 25.32 4.06
C PHE A 168 -25.45 26.61 3.74
N PRO A 169 -26.66 26.81 4.29
CA PRO A 169 -27.38 28.05 4.12
C PRO A 169 -26.70 29.19 4.90
N GLU A 170 -26.70 30.40 4.34
CA GLU A 170 -26.00 31.55 4.94
C GLU A 170 -26.49 31.92 6.36
N ASN A 171 -27.73 31.55 6.71
CA ASN A 171 -28.42 31.97 7.93
C ASN A 171 -28.48 30.90 9.04
N GLY A 172 -27.81 29.74 8.88
CA GLY A 172 -27.82 28.67 9.89
C GLY A 172 -27.37 27.32 9.35
N GLU A 173 -27.45 26.26 10.17
CA GLU A 173 -26.91 24.94 9.82
C GLU A 173 -27.94 23.91 9.35
N ASP A 174 -29.24 24.24 9.36
CA ASP A 174 -30.28 23.30 8.93
C ASP A 174 -30.20 23.04 7.42
N ARG A 175 -29.77 21.82 7.08
CA ARG A 175 -29.60 21.34 5.71
C ARG A 175 -30.65 20.30 5.32
N ALA A 176 -31.69 20.11 6.12
CA ALA A 176 -32.71 19.09 5.88
C ALA A 176 -33.34 19.25 4.48
N GLY A 177 -33.29 18.18 3.69
CA GLY A 177 -33.85 18.15 2.33
C GLY A 177 -33.05 18.89 1.26
N MET A 178 -31.91 19.49 1.60
CA MET A 178 -31.01 20.10 0.61
C MET A 178 -30.30 19.01 -0.21
N LYS A 179 -30.24 19.21 -1.52
CA LYS A 179 -29.59 18.27 -2.44
C LYS A 179 -28.09 18.56 -2.54
N PRO A 180 -27.25 17.52 -2.73
CA PRO A 180 -25.85 17.73 -3.03
C PRO A 180 -25.67 18.42 -4.39
N ILE A 181 -24.56 19.14 -4.55
CA ILE A 181 -24.11 19.58 -5.88
C ILE A 181 -23.77 18.34 -6.72
N GLY A 182 -23.11 17.37 -6.09
CA GLY A 182 -22.94 16.01 -6.57
C GLY A 182 -21.58 15.72 -7.18
N LEU A 183 -21.49 14.52 -7.76
CA LEU A 183 -20.27 13.96 -8.36
C LEU A 183 -19.84 14.76 -9.60
N ASN A 184 -18.54 15.05 -9.67
CA ASN A 184 -17.83 15.70 -10.76
C ASN A 184 -18.44 17.03 -11.21
N LYS A 185 -18.95 17.78 -10.22
CA LYS A 185 -19.52 19.12 -10.39
C LYS A 185 -18.91 20.06 -9.38
N ASP A 186 -17.89 20.80 -9.79
CA ASP A 186 -17.17 21.76 -8.93
C ASP A 186 -17.07 23.14 -9.60
N PRO A 187 -18.17 23.93 -9.61
CA PRO A 187 -18.20 25.21 -10.32
C PRO A 187 -17.30 26.28 -9.69
N ARG A 188 -16.85 26.10 -8.43
CA ARG A 188 -15.98 27.03 -7.72
C ARG A 188 -14.52 26.58 -7.67
N GLN A 189 -14.19 25.43 -8.28
CA GLN A 189 -12.86 24.83 -8.23
C GLN A 189 -12.37 24.70 -6.77
N THR A 190 -13.26 24.16 -5.92
CA THR A 190 -12.96 23.76 -4.56
C THR A 190 -11.75 22.82 -4.53
N PHE A 191 -11.67 21.92 -5.51
CA PHE A 191 -10.53 21.07 -5.78
C PHE A 191 -9.81 21.54 -7.04
N SER A 192 -8.49 21.75 -6.94
CA SER A 192 -7.68 22.20 -8.07
C SER A 192 -6.23 21.78 -7.90
N VAL A 193 -5.50 21.64 -9.00
CA VAL A 193 -4.03 21.50 -8.97
C VAL A 193 -3.41 22.88 -9.10
N VAL A 194 -2.54 23.24 -8.16
CA VAL A 194 -1.83 24.52 -8.13
C VAL A 194 -0.33 24.29 -8.00
N THR A 195 0.47 25.33 -8.22
CA THR A 195 1.87 25.34 -7.82
C THR A 195 2.00 25.98 -6.45
N GLU A 196 2.52 25.25 -5.47
CA GLU A 196 2.81 25.72 -4.12
C GLU A 196 4.26 25.39 -3.79
N ASP A 197 5.02 26.36 -3.27
CA ASP A 197 6.45 26.21 -2.96
C ASP A 197 7.31 25.60 -4.08
N GLY A 198 6.94 25.89 -5.34
CA GLY A 198 7.67 25.43 -6.53
C GLY A 198 7.32 24.02 -7.00
N ALA A 199 6.35 23.34 -6.36
CA ALA A 199 5.89 22.00 -6.74
C ALA A 199 4.37 21.95 -6.97
N PRO A 200 3.84 20.99 -7.76
CA PRO A 200 2.40 20.78 -7.86
C PRO A 200 1.80 20.32 -6.53
N ALA A 201 0.64 20.86 -6.18
CA ALA A 201 -0.13 20.48 -5.00
C ALA A 201 -1.62 20.42 -5.32
N LEU A 202 -2.33 19.47 -4.69
CA LEU A 202 -3.78 19.50 -4.63
C LEU A 202 -4.19 20.59 -3.65
N ARG A 203 -4.90 21.61 -4.14
CA ARG A 203 -5.51 22.64 -3.31
C ARG A 203 -6.98 22.30 -3.07
N ILE A 204 -7.32 22.17 -1.80
CA ILE A 204 -8.69 22.10 -1.30
C ILE A 204 -9.02 23.46 -0.69
N SER A 205 -9.92 24.23 -1.32
CA SER A 205 -10.21 25.61 -0.89
C SER A 205 -11.01 25.68 0.41
N GLY A 206 -11.78 24.63 0.72
CA GLY A 206 -12.70 24.54 1.85
C GLY A 206 -13.95 25.40 1.72
N GLU A 207 -14.17 26.08 0.60
CA GLU A 207 -15.34 26.95 0.39
C GLU A 207 -16.65 26.16 0.34
N GLN A 208 -16.58 24.91 -0.10
CA GLN A 208 -17.68 23.97 -0.14
C GLN A 208 -17.25 22.66 0.49
N PHE A 209 -18.17 22.00 1.19
CA PHE A 209 -17.91 20.72 1.84
C PHE A 209 -18.10 19.59 0.85
N GLY A 210 -17.18 18.64 0.89
CA GLY A 210 -17.10 17.54 -0.05
C GLY A 210 -15.71 16.92 -0.07
N GLY A 211 -15.55 15.87 -0.85
CA GLY A 211 -14.32 15.09 -0.93
C GLY A 211 -13.83 14.90 -2.36
N ILE A 212 -12.61 14.39 -2.47
CA ILE A 212 -12.02 13.94 -3.73
C ILE A 212 -11.46 12.53 -3.51
N SER A 213 -11.74 11.61 -4.41
CA SER A 213 -11.41 10.19 -4.30
C SER A 213 -10.71 9.69 -5.55
N THR A 214 -9.82 8.72 -5.39
CA THR A 214 -9.19 8.05 -6.53
C THR A 214 -10.24 7.24 -7.28
N GLN A 215 -10.15 7.19 -8.61
CA GLN A 215 -10.94 6.28 -9.43
C GLN A 215 -10.46 4.83 -9.32
N GLN A 216 -9.19 4.66 -8.92
CA GLN A 216 -8.60 3.37 -8.62
C GLN A 216 -8.85 2.99 -7.16
N GLU A 217 -9.03 1.68 -6.94
CA GLU A 217 -9.16 1.08 -5.62
C GLU A 217 -7.85 0.40 -5.20
N PHE A 218 -7.54 0.41 -3.91
CA PHE A 218 -6.29 -0.12 -3.36
C PHE A 218 -6.55 -0.98 -2.13
N GLU A 219 -5.88 -2.12 -2.03
CA GLU A 219 -6.00 -3.05 -0.88
C GLU A 219 -4.80 -2.88 0.07
N ASN A 220 -3.65 -3.46 -0.31
CA ASN A 220 -2.39 -3.32 0.41
C ASN A 220 -1.53 -2.22 -0.21
N TYR A 221 -1.18 -1.21 0.57
CA TYR A 221 -0.39 -0.08 0.08
C TYR A 221 0.27 0.70 1.20
N HIS A 222 1.29 1.46 0.82
CA HIS A 222 1.85 2.57 1.59
C HIS A 222 1.52 3.85 0.86
N LEU A 223 0.65 4.66 1.44
CA LEU A 223 0.36 6.02 0.97
C LEU A 223 1.22 6.99 1.77
N GLN A 224 2.01 7.81 1.07
CA GLN A 224 2.66 8.97 1.67
C GLN A 224 2.16 10.23 0.99
N LEU A 225 1.84 11.25 1.79
CA LEU A 225 1.54 12.58 1.29
C LEU A 225 2.05 13.66 2.23
N GLN A 226 2.17 14.87 1.69
CA GLN A 226 2.44 16.07 2.46
C GLN A 226 1.23 16.99 2.44
N PHE A 227 0.94 17.64 3.57
CA PHE A 227 -0.11 18.65 3.67
C PHE A 227 0.39 19.91 4.36
N LYS A 228 -0.23 21.04 4.02
CA LYS A 228 0.03 22.35 4.61
C LYS A 228 -1.28 23.13 4.70
N TRP A 229 -1.52 23.77 5.85
CA TRP A 229 -2.70 24.59 6.04
C TRP A 229 -2.65 25.89 5.23
N GLY A 230 -3.76 26.18 4.54
CA GLY A 230 -4.02 27.50 3.96
C GLY A 230 -4.40 28.53 5.03
N LYS A 231 -4.75 29.75 4.59
CA LYS A 231 -5.09 30.88 5.48
C LYS A 231 -6.58 31.17 5.57
N MET A 232 -7.39 30.55 4.72
CA MET A 232 -8.81 30.86 4.59
C MET A 232 -9.65 29.86 5.36
N LYS A 233 -10.68 30.37 6.04
CA LYS A 233 -11.75 29.60 6.67
C LYS A 233 -13.09 30.10 6.14
N TRP A 234 -14.02 29.19 5.93
CA TRP A 234 -15.32 29.48 5.32
C TRP A 234 -16.45 29.08 6.26
N HIS A 235 -17.64 29.64 6.04
CA HIS A 235 -18.84 29.20 6.75
C HIS A 235 -19.10 27.71 6.44
N PRO A 236 -19.51 26.88 7.42
CA PRO A 236 -19.84 27.23 8.82
C PRO A 236 -18.63 27.28 9.77
N ARG A 237 -17.44 26.88 9.33
CA ARG A 237 -16.23 26.74 10.15
C ARG A 237 -15.31 27.96 10.17
N LYS A 238 -15.85 29.19 10.10
CA LYS A 238 -15.03 30.42 10.09
C LYS A 238 -14.14 30.55 11.35
N ASP A 239 -14.70 30.19 12.50
CA ASP A 239 -14.05 30.31 13.81
C ASP A 239 -13.61 28.96 14.39
N ALA A 240 -13.78 27.87 13.63
CA ALA A 240 -13.39 26.52 14.04
C ALA A 240 -11.96 26.20 13.59
N LYS A 241 -11.42 25.06 14.06
CA LYS A 241 -10.17 24.49 13.57
C LYS A 241 -10.24 24.17 12.06
N MET A 242 -9.12 24.34 11.35
CA MET A 242 -8.95 23.80 9.99
C MET A 242 -9.06 22.29 10.06
N ASP A 243 -9.80 21.72 9.12
CA ASP A 243 -10.32 20.36 9.21
C ASP A 243 -10.34 19.72 7.83
N SER A 244 -9.77 18.53 7.72
CA SER A 244 -9.67 17.70 6.53
C SER A 244 -9.41 16.25 6.97
N GLY A 245 -9.19 15.34 6.04
CA GLY A 245 -8.91 13.96 6.40
C GLY A 245 -8.47 13.14 5.21
N VAL A 246 -7.75 12.06 5.48
CA VAL A 246 -7.54 10.98 4.51
C VAL A 246 -8.53 9.89 4.84
N LEU A 247 -9.52 9.75 3.98
CA LEU A 247 -10.50 8.67 4.05
C LEU A 247 -9.96 7.52 3.20
N TYR A 248 -9.91 6.32 3.76
CA TYR A 248 -9.37 5.13 3.12
C TYR A 248 -10.30 3.93 3.23
N HIS A 249 -10.15 3.00 2.29
CA HIS A 249 -11.08 1.89 2.03
C HIS A 249 -12.54 2.40 1.95
N ALA A 250 -12.72 3.53 1.27
CA ALA A 250 -14.01 4.17 1.10
C ALA A 250 -14.90 3.34 0.18
N ASN A 251 -16.14 3.08 0.60
CA ASN A 251 -17.09 2.25 -0.14
C ASN A 251 -18.52 2.82 -0.04
N GLY A 252 -19.39 2.29 -0.90
CA GLY A 252 -20.78 2.74 -0.99
C GLY A 252 -20.95 4.09 -1.68
N GLU A 253 -22.11 4.71 -1.48
CA GLU A 253 -22.46 5.98 -2.12
C GLU A 253 -21.82 7.18 -1.39
N HIS A 254 -21.53 8.24 -2.15
CA HIS A 254 -21.16 9.52 -1.55
C HIS A 254 -22.30 10.09 -0.70
N GLY A 255 -21.94 10.73 0.40
CA GLY A 255 -22.87 11.39 1.30
C GLY A 255 -23.50 10.50 2.36
N ALA A 256 -22.96 9.29 2.56
CA ALA A 256 -23.30 8.38 3.65
C ALA A 256 -23.17 9.03 5.03
N ASP A 257 -22.16 9.89 5.26
CA ASP A 257 -22.03 10.68 6.50
C ASP A 257 -22.30 12.17 6.23
N TRP A 258 -23.28 12.73 6.95
CA TRP A 258 -23.73 14.14 6.87
C TRP A 258 -23.98 14.70 5.46
N GLY A 259 -24.17 13.84 4.45
CA GLY A 259 -24.35 14.24 3.05
C GLY A 259 -23.05 14.59 2.32
N PHE A 260 -21.87 14.30 2.90
CA PHE A 260 -20.57 14.62 2.29
C PHE A 260 -19.69 13.40 2.00
N TRP A 261 -19.56 12.48 2.96
CA TRP A 261 -18.51 11.46 2.94
C TRP A 261 -19.07 10.10 2.53
N MET A 262 -18.23 9.27 1.92
CA MET A 262 -18.51 7.83 1.76
C MET A 262 -18.26 7.10 3.08
N GLN A 263 -18.86 5.92 3.25
CA GLN A 263 -18.49 5.03 4.35
C GLN A 263 -17.01 4.67 4.21
N SER A 264 -16.23 4.86 5.27
CA SER A 264 -14.77 4.74 5.21
C SER A 264 -14.14 4.71 6.60
N GLN A 265 -12.82 4.48 6.60
CA GLN A 265 -11.95 4.74 7.73
C GLN A 265 -11.28 6.10 7.54
N GLU A 266 -11.09 6.88 8.59
CA GLU A 266 -10.47 8.20 8.49
C GLU A 266 -9.21 8.31 9.36
N PHE A 267 -8.12 8.69 8.69
CA PHE A 267 -6.93 9.28 9.30
C PHE A 267 -7.19 10.79 9.36
N GLN A 268 -7.51 11.26 10.56
CA GLN A 268 -7.88 12.65 10.82
C GLN A 268 -6.73 13.62 10.48
N ILE A 269 -7.04 14.72 9.80
CA ILE A 269 -6.14 15.84 9.57
C ILE A 269 -6.87 17.11 9.99
N GLN A 270 -6.86 17.41 11.29
CA GLN A 270 -7.42 18.63 11.86
C GLN A 270 -6.37 19.30 12.77
N GLU A 271 -6.42 20.64 12.90
CA GLU A 271 -5.49 21.39 13.74
C GLU A 271 -5.46 20.87 15.19
N GLY A 272 -4.33 20.28 15.59
CA GLY A 272 -4.11 19.78 16.93
C GLY A 272 -4.64 18.37 17.18
N ASP A 273 -5.19 17.70 16.17
CA ASP A 273 -5.73 16.33 16.20
C ASP A 273 -5.32 15.46 15.00
N CYS A 274 -4.30 15.87 14.24
CA CYS A 274 -3.82 15.07 13.11
C CYS A 274 -3.20 13.75 13.54
N GLY A 275 -3.73 12.63 13.06
CA GLY A 275 -3.34 11.26 13.43
C GLY A 275 -4.40 10.48 14.20
N ASP A 276 -5.43 11.17 14.70
CA ASP A 276 -6.58 10.53 15.34
C ASP A 276 -7.32 9.60 14.36
N TYR A 277 -8.01 8.60 14.90
CA TYR A 277 -8.90 7.75 14.13
C TYR A 277 -10.34 8.25 14.21
N TRP A 278 -11.04 8.23 13.08
CA TRP A 278 -12.48 8.46 13.02
C TRP A 278 -13.19 7.44 12.12
N GLY A 279 -14.22 6.76 12.64
CA GLY A 279 -15.05 5.85 11.86
C GLY A 279 -16.16 6.59 11.11
N VAL A 280 -16.14 6.58 9.78
CA VAL A 280 -17.08 7.34 8.94
C VAL A 280 -18.23 6.43 8.49
N ALA A 281 -19.47 6.85 8.78
CA ALA A 281 -20.71 6.16 8.43
C ALA A 281 -20.71 4.63 8.65
N GLY A 282 -20.16 4.15 9.76
CA GLY A 282 -20.13 2.71 10.09
C GLY A 282 -18.80 2.02 9.84
N GLY A 283 -17.73 2.75 9.53
CA GLY A 283 -16.36 2.25 9.65
C GLY A 283 -16.04 1.80 11.08
N VAL A 284 -15.31 0.69 11.18
CA VAL A 284 -14.97 0.02 12.44
C VAL A 284 -13.50 -0.39 12.45
N PHE A 285 -12.84 -0.16 13.58
CA PHE A 285 -11.52 -0.71 13.89
C PHE A 285 -11.44 -1.16 15.34
N ASP A 286 -10.56 -2.13 15.61
CA ASP A 286 -10.09 -2.44 16.95
C ASP A 286 -8.77 -1.71 17.22
N ILE A 287 -8.67 -1.05 18.37
CA ILE A 287 -7.51 -0.24 18.75
C ILE A 287 -7.17 -0.50 20.21
N ALA A 288 -5.89 -0.77 20.50
CA ALA A 288 -5.39 -0.83 21.87
C ALA A 288 -5.43 0.58 22.47
N ALA A 289 -6.27 0.79 23.48
CA ALA A 289 -6.56 2.13 23.97
C ALA A 289 -6.75 2.15 25.50
N VAL A 290 -6.53 3.33 26.06
CA VAL A 290 -6.87 3.64 27.45
C VAL A 290 -7.86 4.77 27.49
N LYS A 291 -8.74 4.73 28.49
CA LYS A 291 -9.74 5.77 28.69
C LYS A 291 -9.05 7.03 29.21
N SER A 292 -9.23 8.17 28.53
CA SER A 292 -8.63 9.47 28.87
C SER A 292 -9.67 10.50 29.35
N GLY A 293 -10.94 10.11 29.41
CA GLY A 293 -12.05 10.90 29.96
C GLY A 293 -13.30 10.05 30.19
N ASP A 294 -14.47 10.66 30.37
CA ASP A 294 -15.72 9.92 30.56
C ASP A 294 -16.16 9.15 29.30
N SER A 295 -15.84 9.70 28.12
CA SER A 295 -16.12 9.14 26.79
C SER A 295 -14.91 9.14 25.85
N ASP A 296 -13.77 9.66 26.30
CA ASP A 296 -12.61 9.86 25.45
C ASP A 296 -11.62 8.71 25.61
N TRP A 297 -11.03 8.32 24.48
CA TRP A 297 -10.03 7.25 24.40
C TRP A 297 -8.78 7.76 23.73
N THR A 298 -7.65 7.26 24.19
CA THR A 298 -6.34 7.55 23.61
C THR A 298 -5.63 6.23 23.31
N TYR A 299 -5.07 6.14 22.12
CA TYR A 299 -4.26 5.01 21.69
C TYR A 299 -3.10 4.80 22.66
N ALA A 300 -2.97 3.55 23.10
CA ALA A 300 -1.90 3.11 23.98
C ALA A 300 -1.48 1.71 23.51
N PRO A 301 -0.23 1.49 23.06
CA PRO A 301 0.21 0.19 22.56
C PRO A 301 0.01 -0.96 23.55
N ASP A 302 0.15 -0.66 24.85
CA ASP A 302 -0.04 -1.63 25.95
C ASP A 302 -1.46 -1.58 26.55
N GLY A 303 -2.37 -0.83 25.92
CA GLY A 303 -3.77 -0.68 26.34
C GLY A 303 -4.62 -1.91 26.03
N GLU A 304 -5.83 -1.94 26.59
CA GLU A 304 -6.79 -2.99 26.24
C GLU A 304 -7.36 -2.73 24.84
N MET A 305 -7.55 -3.80 24.08
CA MET A 305 -8.17 -3.71 22.75
C MET A 305 -9.64 -3.30 22.90
N GLN A 306 -10.00 -2.18 22.27
CA GLN A 306 -11.37 -1.69 22.21
C GLN A 306 -11.86 -1.64 20.77
N THR A 307 -13.13 -1.93 20.56
CA THR A 307 -13.79 -1.76 19.25
C THR A 307 -14.38 -0.36 19.16
N PHE A 308 -13.92 0.40 18.16
CA PHE A 308 -14.41 1.75 17.86
C PHE A 308 -15.41 1.66 16.71
N GLN A 309 -16.66 2.04 16.99
CA GLN A 309 -17.79 1.96 16.08
C GLN A 309 -18.84 3.00 16.46
N ASP A 310 -19.44 3.63 15.45
CA ASP A 310 -20.55 4.56 15.67
C ASP A 310 -21.73 3.89 16.40
N LYS A 311 -22.45 4.66 17.23
CA LYS A 311 -23.59 4.19 18.03
C LYS A 311 -23.27 3.12 19.07
N THR A 312 -21.99 2.92 19.43
CA THR A 312 -21.56 2.12 20.58
C THR A 312 -21.11 3.01 21.73
N PRO A 313 -21.06 2.52 22.99
CA PRO A 313 -20.55 3.29 24.12
C PRO A 313 -19.10 3.75 23.98
N THR A 314 -18.25 2.99 23.26
CA THR A 314 -16.86 3.37 22.96
C THR A 314 -16.80 4.57 22.01
N GLY A 315 -17.79 4.69 21.12
CA GLY A 315 -17.81 5.69 20.07
C GLY A 315 -16.91 5.31 18.90
N ARG A 316 -16.78 6.24 17.96
CA ARG A 316 -16.09 6.06 16.67
C ARG A 316 -14.76 6.81 16.56
N HIS A 317 -14.27 7.36 17.67
CA HIS A 317 -13.06 8.17 17.71
C HIS A 317 -12.07 7.61 18.72
N CYS A 318 -10.79 7.59 18.34
CA CYS A 318 -9.69 7.33 19.25
C CYS A 318 -8.60 8.38 19.00
N ALA A 319 -8.22 9.10 20.06
CA ALA A 319 -7.14 10.05 19.98
C ALA A 319 -5.80 9.33 19.80
N ARG A 320 -4.92 9.90 18.98
CA ARG A 320 -3.57 9.39 18.76
C ARG A 320 -2.70 9.43 20.01
N LEU A 321 -1.57 8.71 19.98
CA LEU A 321 -0.61 8.63 21.10
C LEU A 321 -0.05 10.00 21.50
N GLU A 322 0.33 10.81 20.52
CA GLU A 322 0.95 12.11 20.75
C GLU A 322 0.81 13.03 19.53
N ASN A 323 0.78 14.34 19.78
CA ASN A 323 0.78 15.32 18.70
C ASN A 323 2.17 15.44 18.06
N ARG A 324 2.23 15.24 16.75
CA ARG A 324 3.44 15.35 15.93
C ARG A 324 3.31 16.36 14.80
N GLU A 325 2.29 17.20 14.82
CA GLU A 325 2.13 18.30 13.86
C GLU A 325 3.27 19.32 14.00
N LYS A 326 3.77 19.79 12.86
CA LYS A 326 4.61 20.98 12.78
C LYS A 326 3.77 22.25 12.92
N PRO A 327 4.38 23.40 13.25
CA PRO A 327 3.68 24.68 13.32
C PRO A 327 2.88 25.02 12.04
N ALA A 328 1.80 25.79 12.22
CA ALA A 328 0.96 26.22 11.11
C ALA A 328 1.78 26.96 10.03
N GLY A 329 1.55 26.59 8.77
CA GLY A 329 2.29 27.11 7.61
C GLY A 329 3.49 26.26 7.20
N GLU A 330 3.84 25.22 7.95
CA GLU A 330 4.84 24.22 7.53
C GLU A 330 4.19 22.99 6.90
N TRP A 331 4.95 22.31 6.03
CA TRP A 331 4.55 21.02 5.46
C TRP A 331 4.72 19.89 6.49
N ASN A 332 3.62 19.20 6.74
CA ASN A 332 3.60 17.94 7.49
C ASN A 332 3.65 16.78 6.49
N THR A 333 4.37 15.72 6.83
CA THR A 333 4.32 14.44 6.11
C THR A 333 3.48 13.47 6.92
N ILE A 334 2.59 12.74 6.25
CA ILE A 334 1.92 11.58 6.83
C ILE A 334 2.18 10.35 5.99
N ASP A 335 2.23 9.20 6.67
CA ASP A 335 2.27 7.90 6.05
C ASP A 335 1.11 7.06 6.58
N LEU A 336 0.39 6.44 5.66
CA LEU A 336 -0.65 5.46 5.93
C LEU A 336 -0.19 4.12 5.33
N PHE A 337 -0.03 3.13 6.19
CA PHE A 337 0.20 1.75 5.76
C PHE A 337 -1.09 0.97 5.93
N CYS A 338 -1.53 0.29 4.88
CA CYS A 338 -2.66 -0.63 4.90
C CYS A 338 -2.15 -2.01 4.47
N VAL A 339 -2.26 -3.00 5.36
CA VAL A 339 -1.84 -4.39 5.10
C VAL A 339 -2.87 -5.34 5.69
N GLY A 340 -3.59 -6.04 4.82
CA GLY A 340 -4.73 -6.86 5.18
C GLY A 340 -5.82 -6.01 5.83
N ASP A 341 -6.13 -6.32 7.09
CA ASP A 341 -7.11 -5.61 7.90
C ASP A 341 -6.47 -4.65 8.92
N THR A 342 -5.16 -4.41 8.82
CA THR A 342 -4.41 -3.55 9.73
C THR A 342 -4.01 -2.26 9.04
N ALA A 343 -4.13 -1.15 9.76
CA ALA A 343 -3.68 0.17 9.33
C ALA A 343 -2.72 0.80 10.34
N VAL A 344 -1.77 1.60 9.85
CA VAL A 344 -0.82 2.34 10.69
C VAL A 344 -0.81 3.80 10.29
N HIS A 345 -1.10 4.69 11.24
CA HIS A 345 -0.99 6.14 11.03
C HIS A 345 0.36 6.63 11.53
N VAL A 346 1.11 7.31 10.66
CA VAL A 346 2.39 7.93 10.97
C VAL A 346 2.30 9.41 10.65
N VAL A 347 2.74 10.24 11.60
CA VAL A 347 2.81 11.70 11.42
C VAL A 347 4.26 12.12 11.64
N ASN A 348 4.85 12.75 10.62
CA ASN A 348 6.23 13.23 10.61
C ASN A 348 7.26 12.17 11.09
N GLY A 349 7.14 10.95 10.55
CA GLY A 349 8.08 9.84 10.80
C GLY A 349 7.87 9.09 12.12
N LYS A 350 6.80 9.39 12.87
CA LYS A 350 6.46 8.71 14.11
C LYS A 350 5.11 8.00 14.00
N VAL A 351 5.07 6.71 14.34
CA VAL A 351 3.82 5.96 14.50
C VAL A 351 3.03 6.57 15.65
N VAL A 352 1.78 6.95 15.38
CA VAL A 352 0.88 7.57 16.37
C VAL A 352 -0.42 6.78 16.58
N MET A 353 -0.71 5.81 15.71
CA MET A 353 -1.87 4.92 15.80
C MET A 353 -1.56 3.59 15.09
N ILE A 354 -1.99 2.47 15.67
CA ILE A 354 -2.08 1.17 14.99
C ILE A 354 -3.52 0.67 15.17
N LEU A 355 -4.15 0.29 14.07
CA LEU A 355 -5.53 -0.13 14.01
C LEU A 355 -5.62 -1.55 13.44
N HIS A 356 -6.48 -2.39 14.01
CA HIS A 356 -6.60 -3.80 13.66
C HIS A 356 -8.02 -4.21 13.30
N HIS A 357 -8.16 -5.21 12.45
CA HIS A 357 -9.44 -5.78 12.05
C HIS A 357 -10.41 -4.75 11.47
N SER A 358 -9.96 -4.02 10.44
CA SER A 358 -10.79 -3.09 9.66
C SER A 358 -12.07 -3.76 9.17
N ARG A 359 -13.21 -3.16 9.49
CA ARG A 359 -14.55 -3.63 9.12
C ARG A 359 -15.45 -2.45 8.78
N HIS A 360 -16.58 -2.74 8.14
CA HIS A 360 -17.71 -1.84 8.10
C HIS A 360 -18.98 -2.51 8.60
N GLN A 361 -19.96 -1.73 9.04
CA GLN A 361 -21.27 -2.24 9.39
C GLN A 361 -22.10 -2.48 8.13
N GLY A 362 -22.22 -3.75 7.70
CA GLY A 362 -23.12 -4.19 6.64
C GLY A 362 -24.55 -4.46 7.15
N GLU A 363 -25.43 -4.87 6.23
CA GLU A 363 -26.84 -5.20 6.55
C GLU A 363 -26.96 -6.37 7.53
N ASN A 364 -26.01 -7.33 7.48
CA ASN A 364 -26.05 -8.56 8.27
C ASN A 364 -25.06 -8.58 9.45
N GLY A 365 -24.37 -7.47 9.72
CA GLY A 365 -23.35 -7.38 10.75
C GLY A 365 -22.05 -6.74 10.23
N PRO A 366 -20.99 -6.73 11.06
CA PRO A 366 -19.66 -6.27 10.64
C PRO A 366 -19.06 -7.16 9.55
N GLU A 367 -18.61 -6.55 8.46
CA GLU A 367 -17.96 -7.22 7.32
C GLU A 367 -16.53 -6.67 7.14
N PRO A 368 -15.54 -7.49 6.71
CA PRO A 368 -14.18 -7.02 6.50
C PRO A 368 -14.11 -5.87 5.48
N LEU A 369 -13.33 -4.83 5.80
CA LEU A 369 -13.10 -3.70 4.92
C LEU A 369 -11.60 -3.55 4.64
N THR A 370 -11.13 -4.17 3.56
CA THR A 370 -9.69 -4.23 3.22
C THR A 370 -9.33 -3.54 1.92
N LYS A 371 -10.31 -3.01 1.16
CA LYS A 371 -10.11 -2.38 -0.14
C LYS A 371 -11.06 -1.21 -0.33
#